data_AF-A0A940RLK5-F1
#
_entry.id   AF-A0A940RLK5-F1
#
_cell.length_a   1.000
_cell.length_b   1.000
_cell.length_c   1.000
_cell.angle_alpha   90.00
_cell.angle_beta   90.00
_cell.angle_gamma   90.00
#
_symmetry.space_group_name_H-M   'P 1'
#
loop_
_entity.id
_entity.type
_entity.pdbx_description
1 polymer ?
#
loop_
_entity_poly.entity_id
_entity_poly.type
_entity_poly.pdbx_seq_one_letter_code
_entity_poly.pdbx_strand_id
1 'polypeptide(L)' 'ALVADAIHGQRQVVIKSLEQNYQQVEGVAAATILGDGRVALILDVDAVINLRRREPPRPADPTLIAAE' A
#
# COMPACT_ATOMS: atom_id res chain seq x y z
N ALA A 1 7.95 9.05 2.39
CA ALA A 1 7.60 8.43 3.68
C ALA A 1 6.24 7.74 3.54
N LEU A 2 6.02 6.65 4.27
CA LEU A 2 4.69 6.02 4.41
C LEU A 2 4.09 6.48 5.74
N VAL A 3 2.81 6.83 5.71
CA VAL A 3 2.03 7.21 6.90
C VAL A 3 1.04 6.08 7.16
N ALA A 4 0.88 5.70 8.43
CA ALA A 4 -0.06 4.68 8.85
C ALA A 4 -0.90 5.22 10.01
N ASP A 5 -2.16 4.81 10.07
CA ASP A 5 -3.07 5.23 11.14
C ASP A 5 -2.68 4.64 12.49
N ALA A 6 -2.22 3.38 12.49
CA ALA A 6 -1.80 2.68 13.71
C ALA A 6 -0.75 1.59 13.40
N ILE A 7 0.05 1.26 14.41
CA ILE A 7 0.99 0.14 14.39
C ILE A 7 0.46 -0.93 15.34
N HIS A 8 0.08 -2.09 14.79
CA HIS A 8 -0.44 -3.23 15.57
C HIS A 8 0.65 -4.19 16.10
N GLY A 9 1.93 -3.82 15.91
CA GLY A 9 3.08 -4.61 16.35
C GLY A 9 3.59 -5.59 15.28
N GLN A 10 4.42 -6.54 15.71
CA GLN A 10 5.00 -7.59 14.86
C GLN A 10 4.31 -8.93 15.14
N ARG A 11 3.91 -9.64 14.07
CA ARG A 11 3.29 -10.96 14.17
C ARG A 11 3.86 -11.89 13.11
N GLN A 12 4.05 -13.16 13.47
CA GLN A 12 4.29 -14.20 12.47
C GLN A 12 2.99 -14.50 11.74
N VAL A 13 3.05 -14.50 10.41
CA VAL A 13 1.90 -14.74 9.53
C VAL A 13 2.25 -15.77 8.47
N VAL A 14 1.25 -16.53 8.02
CA VAL A 14 1.42 -17.46 6.90
C VAL A 14 1.19 -16.68 5.61
N ILE A 15 2.23 -16.59 4.78
CA ILE A 15 2.13 -15.93 3.48
C ILE A 15 1.28 -16.80 2.54
N LYS A 16 0.30 -16.17 1.88
CA LYS A 16 -0.50 -16.76 0.81
C LYS A 16 -0.17 -16.01 -0.47
N SER A 17 0.31 -16.74 -1.47
CA SER A 17 0.55 -16.18 -2.80
C SER A 17 -0.78 -15.77 -3.44
N LEU A 18 -0.76 -14.66 -4.18
CA LEU A 18 -1.88 -14.16 -4.97
C LEU A 18 -1.86 -14.69 -6.43
N GLU A 19 -0.81 -15.43 -6.81
CA GLU A 19 -0.41 -15.66 -8.21
C GLU A 19 -1.28 -16.64 -9.02
N GLN A 20 -2.20 -17.38 -8.39
CA GLN A 20 -3.02 -18.38 -9.09
C GLN A 20 -4.48 -17.99 -9.33
N ASN A 21 -5.04 -17.12 -8.48
CA ASN A 21 -6.48 -16.79 -8.52
C ASN A 21 -6.76 -15.29 -8.65
N TYR A 22 -5.73 -14.45 -8.55
CA TYR A 22 -5.89 -13.01 -8.48
C TYR A 22 -4.95 -12.32 -9.46
N GLN A 23 -5.40 -11.19 -9.99
CA GLN A 23 -4.54 -10.32 -10.78
C GLN A 23 -3.48 -9.69 -9.87
N GLN A 24 -2.27 -9.55 -10.40
CA GLN A 24 -1.19 -8.87 -9.70
C GLN A 24 -1.58 -7.41 -9.47
N VAL A 25 -1.53 -6.97 -8.22
CA VAL A 25 -1.77 -5.58 -7.84
C VAL A 25 -0.41 -4.91 -7.65
N GLU A 26 -0.14 -3.85 -8.40
CA GLU A 26 1.11 -3.10 -8.28
C GLU A 26 1.28 -2.56 -6.84
N GLY A 27 2.44 -2.80 -6.24
CA GLY A 27 2.71 -2.44 -4.83
C GLY A 27 2.28 -3.48 -3.80
N VAL A 28 1.70 -4.62 -4.19
CA VAL A 28 1.33 -5.71 -3.29
C VAL A 28 2.13 -6.97 -3.62
N ALA A 29 2.82 -7.51 -2.63
CA ALA A 29 3.62 -8.73 -2.78
C ALA A 29 2.81 -10.00 -2.53
N ALA A 30 1.91 -9.99 -1.54
CA ALA A 30 1.16 -11.17 -1.11
C ALA A 30 -0.02 -10.79 -0.20
N ALA A 31 -0.73 -11.81 0.30
CA ALA A 31 -1.74 -11.64 1.35
C ALA A 31 -1.57 -12.68 2.47
N THR A 32 -2.22 -12.43 3.60
CA THR A 32 -2.36 -13.38 4.69
C THR A 32 -3.76 -13.30 5.29
N ILE A 33 -4.18 -14.35 5.98
CA ILE A 33 -5.42 -14.38 6.74
C ILE A 33 -5.03 -14.28 8.22
N LEU A 34 -5.57 -13.28 8.89
CA LEU A 34 -5.38 -13.03 10.31
C LEU A 34 -6.24 -14.00 11.15
N GLY A 35 -5.91 -14.17 12.43
CA GLY A 35 -6.62 -15.10 13.33
C GLY A 35 -8.09 -14.74 13.59
N ASP A 36 -8.52 -13.54 13.20
CA ASP A 36 -9.92 -13.07 13.25
C ASP A 36 -10.66 -13.21 11.90
N GLY A 37 -10.02 -13.85 10.91
CA GLY A 37 -10.57 -14.09 9.58
C GLY A 37 -10.41 -12.92 8.60
N ARG A 38 -9.86 -11.78 9.02
CA ARG A 38 -9.59 -10.66 8.10
C ARG A 38 -8.41 -10.97 7.19
N VAL A 39 -8.43 -10.42 5.98
CA VAL A 39 -7.31 -10.48 5.05
C VAL A 39 -6.42 -9.26 5.25
N ALA A 40 -5.11 -9.50 5.37
CA ALA A 40 -4.10 -8.44 5.36
C ALA A 40 -3.23 -8.58 4.11
N LEU A 41 -2.94 -7.44 3.47
CA LEU A 41 -2.04 -7.38 2.32
C LEU A 41 -0.60 -7.12 2.78
N ILE A 42 0.35 -7.76 2.12
CA ILE A 42 1.77 -7.55 2.31
C ILE A 42 2.22 -6.59 1.21
N LEU A 43 2.63 -5.38 1.60
CA LEU A 43 3.06 -4.33 0.67
C LEU A 43 4.51 -4.54 0.24
N ASP A 44 4.77 -4.34 -1.05
CA ASP A 44 6.11 -4.12 -1.58
C ASP A 44 6.41 -2.62 -1.51
N VAL A 45 7.20 -2.22 -0.52
CA VAL A 45 7.50 -0.81 -0.25
C VAL A 45 8.27 -0.16 -1.42
N ASP A 46 9.18 -0.90 -2.05
CA ASP A 46 9.97 -0.37 -3.17
C ASP A 46 9.08 -0.14 -4.40
N ALA A 47 8.20 -1.10 -4.71
CA ALA A 47 7.23 -0.94 -5.77
C ALA A 47 6.27 0.24 -5.51
N VAL A 48 5.79 0.41 -4.27
CA VAL A 48 4.93 1.54 -3.89
C VAL A 48 5.65 2.88 -4.05
N ILE A 49 6.93 2.97 -3.67
CA ILE A 49 7.72 4.20 -3.85
C ILE A 49 7.95 4.49 -5.33
N ASN A 50 8.20 3.46 -6.14
CA ASN A 50 8.42 3.61 -7.58
C ASN A 50 7.14 4.03 -8.31
N LEU A 51 5.97 3.52 -7.90
CA LEU A 51 4.67 3.95 -8.42
C LEU A 51 4.47 5.46 -8.22
N ARG A 52 4.76 5.97 -7.01
CA ARG A 52 4.71 7.41 -6.70
C ARG A 52 5.61 8.26 -7.60
N ARG A 53 6.78 7.76 -8.00
CA ARG A 53 7.72 8.50 -8.88
C ARG A 53 7.25 8.58 -10.32
N ARG A 54 6.39 7.65 -10.75
CA ARG A 54 5.82 7.61 -12.09
C ARG A 54 4.64 8.56 -12.26
N GLU A 55 3.96 8.89 -11.17
CA GLU A 55 2.84 9.83 -11.19
C GLU A 55 3.40 11.25 -11.36
N PRO A 56 2.98 12.01 -12.39
CA PRO A 56 3.39 13.41 -12.51
C PRO A 56 2.96 14.17 -11.25
N PRO A 57 3.76 15.14 -10.77
CA PRO A 57 3.40 15.91 -9.59
C PRO A 57 2.00 16.47 -9.77
N ARG A 58 1.09 16.10 -8.87
CA ARG A 58 -0.28 16.61 -8.89
C ARG A 58 -0.18 18.13 -8.81
N PRO A 59 -0.74 18.89 -9.77
CA PRO A 59 -0.69 20.34 -9.71
C PRO A 59 -1.24 20.77 -8.34
N ALA A 60 -0.49 21.64 -7.66
CA ALA A 60 -0.92 22.20 -6.39
C ALA A 60 -2.33 22.78 -6.57
N ASP A 61 -3.21 22.52 -5.62
CA ASP A 61 -4.59 23.00 -5.66
C ASP A 61 -4.58 24.53 -5.91
N PRO A 62 -5.04 25.02 -7.07
CA PRO A 62 -4.96 26.44 -7.42
C PRO A 62 -5.69 27.33 -6.41
N THR A 63 -6.66 26.75 -5.71
CA THR A 63 -7.50 27.44 -4.74
C THR A 63 -6.72 27.85 -3.48
N LEU A 64 -5.60 27.18 -3.18
CA LEU A 64 -4.75 27.54 -2.02
C LEU A 64 -3.79 28.70 -2.32
N ILE A 65 -3.49 28.98 -3.59
CA ILE A 65 -2.56 30.05 -4.01
C ILE A 65 -3.28 31.41 -4.12
N ALA A 66 -4.61 31.41 -4.29
CA ALA A 66 -5.40 32.64 -4.45
C ALA A 66 -5.84 33.30 -3.12
N ALA A 67 -5.37 32.78 -1.98
CA ALA A 67 -5.75 33.26 -0.65
C ALA A 67 -4.68 34.14 0.05
N GLU A 68 -3.60 34.51 -0.66
CA GLU A 68 -2.62 35.51 -0.19
C GLU A 68 -2.84 36.89 -0.84
#